data_AF-A0A3A8GCM0-F1
#
_entry.id   AF-A0A3A8GCM0-F1
#
_cell.length_a   1.000
_cell.length_b   1.000
_cell.length_c   1.000
_cell.angle_alpha   90.00
_cell.angle_beta   90.00
_cell.angle_gamma   90.00
#
_symmetry.space_group_name_H-M   'P 1'
#
loop_
_entity.id
_entity.type
_entity.pdbx_description
1 polymer ?
#
loop_
_entity_poly.entity_id
_entity_poly.type
_entity_poly.pdbx_seq_one_letter_code
_entity_poly.pdbx_strand_id
1 'polypeptide(L)'
;MTVDASGPFPVHAFTPRLRALGALLHSTVLGTLCFFTALLFKDVLAGTQTLAPGPLATGLAVGGVLPLIALRLLQLGTRATVTVGPEGLVLTQSGGAHFEIPFEALESIRPWHLPIPGPGLTLRLRTGRAFDYGLEVQAPMPLLEAMGTLGEARNDPRVRYAQARSEKWRRRWYDQALKYGLVPGVLAGIFFRAHQYISFGGPFGELQMYGWTAYVTSFARTWLPVFLALLLFGCFWRAFAEALCFGAAWLGPRWARNVRIGAEWTCRALYYVALPVFLAVRLLG
;
A
#
# COMPACT_ATOMS: atom_id res chain seq x y z
N MET A 1 13.41 18.84 -31.45
CA MET A 1 12.00 18.54 -31.17
C MET A 1 11.56 19.49 -30.07
N THR A 2 10.65 20.42 -30.37
CA THR A 2 10.10 21.36 -29.40
C THR A 2 9.15 20.58 -28.50
N VAL A 3 9.55 20.37 -27.24
CA VAL A 3 8.66 19.80 -26.23
C VAL A 3 7.69 20.91 -25.84
N ASP A 4 6.42 20.78 -26.23
CA ASP A 4 5.37 21.64 -25.69
C ASP A 4 5.33 21.50 -24.17
N ALA A 5 5.14 22.63 -23.48
CA ALA A 5 5.12 22.63 -22.02
C ALA A 5 4.08 21.62 -21.50
N SER A 6 4.55 20.63 -20.75
CA SER A 6 3.72 19.53 -20.26
C SER A 6 3.82 19.40 -18.75
N GLY A 7 2.66 19.17 -18.11
CA GLY A 7 2.52 19.19 -16.65
C GLY A 7 2.06 20.56 -16.13
N PRO A 8 1.66 20.63 -14.85
CA PRO A 8 2.44 20.14 -13.71
C PRO A 8 2.21 18.67 -13.33
N PHE A 9 3.30 17.93 -13.17
CA PHE A 9 3.30 16.58 -12.63
C PHE A 9 3.55 16.61 -11.12
N PRO A 10 2.66 16.05 -10.28
CA PRO A 10 2.88 15.99 -8.84
C PRO A 10 3.96 14.97 -8.50
N VAL A 11 5.01 15.42 -7.82
CA VAL A 11 6.14 14.59 -7.36
C VAL A 11 6.44 14.86 -5.89
N HIS A 12 7.25 14.03 -5.26
CA HIS A 12 7.81 14.36 -3.95
C HIS A 12 9.33 14.43 -4.03
N ALA A 13 9.91 15.53 -3.59
CA ALA A 13 11.35 15.77 -3.62
C ALA A 13 11.99 15.29 -2.31
N PHE A 14 12.68 14.16 -2.36
CA PHE A 14 13.37 13.59 -1.21
C PHE A 14 14.87 13.87 -1.26
N THR A 15 15.41 14.40 -0.16
CA THR A 15 16.86 14.30 0.08
C THR A 15 17.24 12.86 0.45
N PRO A 16 18.51 12.45 0.32
CA PRO A 16 18.94 11.09 0.66
C PRO A 16 18.60 10.69 2.09
N ARG A 17 18.68 11.64 3.03
CA ARG A 17 18.33 11.44 4.45
C ARG A 17 16.84 11.18 4.64
N LEU A 18 15.99 11.98 4.01
CA LEU A 18 14.54 11.81 4.10
C LEU A 18 14.09 10.52 3.40
N ARG A 19 14.76 10.12 2.32
CA ARG A 19 14.54 8.82 1.68
C ARG A 19 14.90 7.66 2.59
N ALA A 20 16.05 7.73 3.29
CA ALA A 20 16.45 6.70 4.25
C ALA A 20 15.43 6.59 5.40
N LEU A 21 14.95 7.73 5.92
CA LEU A 21 13.89 7.75 6.93
C LEU A 21 12.57 7.14 6.40
N GLY A 22 12.14 7.52 5.20
CA GLY A 22 10.96 6.95 4.56
C GLY A 22 11.08 5.44 4.35
N ALA A 23 12.28 4.96 4.01
CA ALA A 23 12.56 3.54 3.86
C ALA A 23 12.57 2.79 5.18
N LEU A 24 13.11 3.38 6.25
CA LEU A 24 13.05 2.84 7.60
C LEU A 24 11.59 2.69 8.04
N LEU A 25 10.78 3.76 7.92
CA LEU A 25 9.37 3.75 8.31
C LEU A 25 8.59 2.67 7.54
N HIS A 26 8.78 2.59 6.22
CA HIS A 26 8.12 1.57 5.40
C HIS A 26 8.57 0.14 5.77
N SER A 27 9.85 -0.05 6.09
CA SER A 27 10.38 -1.34 6.53
C SER A 27 9.84 -1.74 7.90
N THR A 28 9.66 -0.80 8.82
CA THR A 28 9.00 -1.05 10.11
C THR A 28 7.58 -1.56 9.91
N VAL A 29 6.79 -0.92 9.04
CA VAL A 29 5.42 -1.37 8.71
C VAL A 29 5.43 -2.79 8.18
N LEU A 30 6.30 -3.07 7.21
CA LEU A 30 6.40 -4.40 6.61
C LEU A 30 6.85 -5.44 7.64
N GLY A 31 7.84 -5.12 8.46
CA GLY A 31 8.34 -5.99 9.53
C GLY A 31 7.27 -6.33 10.56
N THR A 32 6.50 -5.34 11.02
CA THR A 32 5.38 -5.54 11.93
C THR A 32 4.30 -6.43 11.32
N LEU A 33 3.93 -6.18 10.05
CA LEU A 33 2.95 -7.01 9.35
C LEU A 33 3.43 -8.46 9.19
N CYS A 34 4.67 -8.67 8.77
CA CYS A 34 5.26 -10.00 8.64
C CYS A 34 5.31 -10.74 9.98
N PHE A 35 5.72 -10.06 11.05
CA PHE A 35 5.78 -10.63 12.39
C PHE A 35 4.41 -11.13 12.87
N PHE A 36 3.38 -10.28 12.85
CA PHE A 36 2.05 -10.68 13.30
C PHE A 36 1.39 -11.71 12.40
N THR A 37 1.65 -11.66 11.10
CA THR A 37 1.17 -12.70 10.18
C THR A 37 1.80 -14.05 10.50
N ALA A 38 3.11 -14.09 10.74
CA ALA A 38 3.82 -15.33 11.09
C ALA A 38 3.32 -15.92 12.43
N LEU A 39 3.07 -15.07 13.43
CA LEU A 39 2.47 -15.51 14.68
C LEU A 39 1.06 -16.09 14.48
N LEU A 40 0.23 -15.45 13.64
CA LEU A 40 -1.12 -15.93 13.35
C LEU A 40 -1.09 -17.28 12.62
N PHE A 41 -0.20 -17.47 11.65
CA PHE A 41 -0.02 -18.77 11.01
C PHE A 41 0.45 -19.84 12.00
N LYS A 42 1.38 -19.51 12.89
CA LYS A 42 1.85 -20.42 13.94
C LYS A 42 0.69 -20.86 14.84
N ASP A 43 -0.13 -19.92 15.30
CA ASP A 43 -1.31 -20.20 16.14
C ASP A 43 -2.33 -21.09 15.41
N VAL A 44 -2.63 -20.79 14.14
CA VAL A 44 -3.56 -21.60 13.33
C VAL A 44 -3.03 -23.03 13.13
N LEU A 45 -1.75 -23.20 12.85
CA LEU A 45 -1.12 -24.52 12.66
C LEU A 45 -1.04 -25.33 13.96
N ALA A 46 -0.78 -24.67 15.08
CA ALA A 46 -0.74 -25.29 16.40
C ALA A 46 -2.13 -25.54 17.00
N GLY A 47 -3.19 -24.97 16.41
CA GLY A 47 -4.54 -24.99 16.98
C GLY A 47 -4.66 -24.16 18.27
N THR A 48 -3.72 -23.25 18.52
CA THR A 48 -3.68 -22.39 19.70
C THR A 48 -4.22 -20.99 19.40
N GLN A 49 -4.65 -20.28 20.43
CA GLN A 49 -5.05 -18.86 20.34
C GLN A 49 -4.21 -18.05 21.33
N THR A 50 -2.90 -17.93 21.07
CA THR A 50 -2.00 -17.17 21.95
C THR A 50 -2.04 -15.67 21.66
N LEU A 51 -2.38 -15.28 20.43
CA LEU A 51 -2.58 -13.89 20.03
C LEU A 51 -3.90 -13.31 20.59
N ALA A 52 -3.80 -12.67 21.75
CA ALA A 52 -4.89 -11.85 22.26
C ALA A 52 -5.18 -10.65 21.32
N PRO A 53 -6.46 -10.31 21.04
CA PRO A 53 -6.82 -9.23 20.11
C PRO A 53 -6.31 -7.85 20.54
N GLY A 54 -6.24 -7.57 21.85
CA GLY A 54 -5.79 -6.28 22.38
C GLY A 54 -4.32 -5.99 22.05
N PRO A 55 -3.37 -6.82 22.52
CA PRO A 55 -1.95 -6.67 22.18
C PRO A 55 -1.70 -6.65 20.66
N LEU A 56 -2.44 -7.45 19.90
CA LEU A 56 -2.35 -7.46 18.44
C LEU A 56 -2.77 -6.11 17.83
N ALA A 57 -3.91 -5.57 18.25
CA ALA A 57 -4.39 -4.27 17.79
C ALA A 57 -3.39 -3.14 18.14
N THR A 58 -2.89 -3.13 19.37
CA THR A 58 -1.90 -2.15 19.83
C THR A 58 -0.60 -2.26 19.04
N GLY A 59 -0.09 -3.47 18.84
CA GLY A 59 1.12 -3.70 18.06
C GLY A 59 0.99 -3.26 16.60
N LEU A 60 -0.15 -3.52 15.96
CA LEU A 60 -0.43 -3.06 14.59
C LEU A 60 -0.64 -1.54 14.52
N ALA A 61 -1.23 -0.92 15.54
CA ALA A 61 -1.36 0.53 15.61
C ALA A 61 0.02 1.19 15.73
N VAL A 62 0.86 0.72 16.64
CA VAL A 62 2.18 1.29 16.91
C VAL A 62 3.18 1.02 15.79
N GLY A 63 3.25 -0.22 15.30
CA GLY A 63 4.23 -0.61 14.28
C GLY A 63 3.75 -0.43 12.84
N GLY A 64 2.43 -0.35 12.62
CA GLY A 64 1.83 -0.19 11.29
C GLY A 64 1.25 1.21 11.05
N VAL A 65 0.28 1.62 11.85
CA VAL A 65 -0.47 2.87 11.61
C VAL A 65 0.39 4.11 11.86
N LEU A 66 1.11 4.19 12.99
CA LEU A 66 1.94 5.35 13.30
C LEU A 66 3.04 5.60 12.26
N PRO A 67 3.83 4.60 11.82
CA PRO A 67 4.85 4.83 10.81
C PRO A 67 4.26 5.17 9.44
N LEU A 68 3.07 4.65 9.09
CA LEU A 68 2.34 5.08 7.90
C LEU A 68 1.92 6.54 7.99
N ILE A 69 1.41 7.00 9.14
CA ILE A 69 1.08 8.42 9.36
C ILE A 69 2.35 9.27 9.23
N ALA A 70 3.45 8.88 9.87
CA ALA A 70 4.72 9.58 9.77
C ALA A 70 5.23 9.66 8.32
N LEU A 71 5.11 8.56 7.57
CA LEU A 71 5.47 8.53 6.14
C LEU A 71 4.57 9.46 5.31
N ARG A 72 3.27 9.53 5.63
CA ARG A 72 2.35 10.46 4.97
C ARG A 72 2.70 11.91 5.30
N LEU A 73 2.99 12.24 6.55
CA LEU A 73 3.42 13.59 6.94
C LEU A 73 4.73 13.99 6.23
N LEU A 74 5.66 13.06 6.12
CA LEU A 74 6.90 13.24 5.36
C LEU A 74 6.62 13.52 3.87
N GLN A 75 5.71 12.78 3.25
CA GLN A 75 5.26 13.03 1.87
C GLN A 75 4.57 14.40 1.74
N LEU A 76 3.70 14.76 2.68
CA LEU A 76 3.03 16.07 2.68
C LEU A 76 4.03 17.23 2.74
N GLY A 77 5.10 17.10 3.54
CA GLY A 77 6.15 18.11 3.67
C GLY A 77 7.14 18.17 2.50
N THR A 78 7.19 17.15 1.64
CA THR A 78 8.12 17.05 0.50
C THR A 78 7.42 17.19 -0.85
N ARG A 79 6.19 17.71 -0.86
CA ARG A 79 5.42 17.93 -2.09
C ARG A 79 6.14 18.89 -3.03
N ALA A 80 6.28 18.46 -4.27
CA ALA A 80 6.82 19.27 -5.34
C ALA A 80 6.04 19.02 -6.64
N THR A 81 6.19 19.92 -7.59
CA THR A 81 5.64 19.79 -8.93
C THR A 81 6.76 19.92 -9.93
N VAL A 82 6.77 19.03 -10.92
CA VAL A 82 7.70 19.11 -12.05
C VAL A 82 6.91 19.55 -13.27
N THR A 83 7.33 20.63 -13.88
CA THR A 83 6.88 21.07 -15.20
C THR A 83 8.01 20.86 -16.19
N VAL A 84 7.66 20.29 -17.36
CA VAL A 84 8.61 20.08 -18.44
C VAL A 84 8.42 21.23 -19.41
N GLY A 85 9.42 22.11 -19.53
CA GLY A 85 9.44 23.21 -20.48
C GLY A 85 10.27 22.88 -21.73
N PRO A 86 10.33 23.82 -22.70
CA PRO A 86 11.08 23.62 -23.94
C PRO A 86 12.61 23.56 -23.72
N GLU A 87 13.12 24.31 -22.74
CA GLU A 87 14.57 24.47 -22.47
C GLU A 87 15.06 23.57 -21.32
N GLY A 88 14.14 23.03 -20.50
CA GLY A 88 14.52 22.25 -19.33
C GLY A 88 13.37 21.83 -18.42
N LEU A 89 13.74 21.20 -17.32
CA LEU A 89 12.85 20.79 -16.24
C LEU A 89 12.78 21.88 -15.19
N VAL A 90 11.58 22.20 -14.77
CA VAL A 90 11.34 23.15 -13.69
C VAL A 90 10.72 22.39 -12.53
N LEU A 91 11.42 22.40 -11.39
CA LEU A 91 10.96 21.80 -10.15
C LEU A 91 10.57 22.89 -9.16
N THR A 92 9.27 22.95 -8.85
CA THR A 92 8.71 23.89 -7.88
C THR A 92 8.33 23.11 -6.62
N GLN A 93 8.97 23.42 -5.49
CA GLN A 93 8.62 22.83 -4.20
C GLN A 93 7.51 23.63 -3.52
N SER A 94 6.71 22.99 -2.67
CA SER A 94 5.65 23.68 -1.90
C SER A 94 6.18 24.76 -0.95
N GLY A 95 7.47 24.72 -0.61
CA GLY A 95 8.15 25.74 0.21
C GLY A 95 8.70 26.93 -0.58
N GLY A 96 8.39 27.07 -1.87
CA GLY A 96 8.80 28.20 -2.72
C GLY A 96 10.18 28.05 -3.37
N ALA A 97 10.90 26.96 -3.09
CA ALA A 97 12.16 26.66 -3.78
C ALA A 97 11.88 26.26 -5.24
N HIS A 98 12.52 26.95 -6.17
CA HIS A 98 12.38 26.77 -7.61
C HIS A 98 13.74 26.39 -8.21
N PHE A 99 13.80 25.26 -8.88
CA PHE A 99 15.01 24.76 -9.52
C PHE A 99 14.75 24.55 -11.00
N GLU A 100 15.51 25.27 -11.83
CA GLU A 100 15.52 25.10 -13.28
C GLU A 100 16.73 24.24 -13.65
N ILE A 101 16.46 23.11 -14.28
CA ILE A 101 17.48 22.15 -14.73
C ILE A 101 17.43 22.14 -16.26
N PRO A 102 18.36 22.81 -16.94
CA PRO A 102 18.45 22.78 -18.39
C PRO A 102 18.66 21.34 -18.90
N PHE A 103 18.07 20.99 -20.03
CA PHE A 103 18.28 19.65 -20.62
C PHE A 103 19.75 19.38 -20.96
N GLU A 104 20.51 20.42 -21.31
CA GLU A 104 21.95 20.31 -21.58
C GLU A 104 22.76 19.89 -20.36
N ALA A 105 22.28 20.20 -19.15
CA ALA A 105 22.91 19.81 -17.91
C ALA A 105 22.57 18.37 -17.52
N LEU A 106 21.55 17.75 -18.14
CA LEU A 106 21.10 16.41 -17.82
C LEU A 106 21.86 15.36 -18.65
N GLU A 107 22.45 14.38 -17.98
CA GLU A 107 23.13 13.28 -18.65
C GLU A 107 22.21 12.07 -18.80
N SER A 108 21.57 11.66 -17.70
CA SER A 108 20.67 10.50 -17.71
C SER A 108 19.69 10.54 -16.54
N ILE A 109 18.58 9.84 -16.71
CA ILE A 109 17.56 9.65 -15.67
C ILE A 109 17.63 8.19 -15.25
N ARG A 110 17.85 7.94 -13.96
CA ARG A 110 17.94 6.58 -13.43
C ARG A 110 16.78 6.30 -12.47
N PRO A 111 16.00 5.23 -12.68
CA PRO A 111 15.04 4.81 -11.68
C PRO A 111 15.75 4.28 -10.44
N TRP A 112 15.12 4.47 -9.28
CA TRP A 112 15.62 3.95 -8.02
C TRP A 112 15.72 2.43 -8.06
N HIS A 113 16.82 1.89 -7.52
CA HIS A 113 17.05 0.45 -7.45
C HIS A 113 16.03 -0.27 -6.58
N LEU A 114 15.66 0.36 -5.47
CA LEU A 114 14.64 -0.12 -4.55
C LEU A 114 13.47 0.87 -4.54
N PRO A 115 12.23 0.44 -4.86
CA PRO A 115 11.05 1.30 -4.92
C PRO A 115 10.48 1.57 -3.52
N ILE A 116 11.33 2.07 -2.63
CA ILE A 116 11.01 2.39 -1.24
C ILE A 116 11.46 3.84 -0.97
N PRO A 117 10.60 4.70 -0.37
CA PRO A 117 9.22 4.43 0.08
C PRO A 117 8.18 4.31 -1.05
N GLY A 118 8.54 4.73 -2.26
CA GLY A 118 7.73 4.60 -3.46
C GLY A 118 8.62 4.48 -4.71
N PRO A 119 8.03 4.34 -5.90
CA PRO A 119 8.77 4.44 -7.14
C PRO A 119 9.32 5.86 -7.31
N GLY A 120 10.58 5.97 -7.73
CA GLY A 120 11.22 7.26 -7.90
C GLY A 120 12.34 7.26 -8.93
N LEU A 121 12.74 8.46 -9.31
CA LEU A 121 13.75 8.78 -10.31
C LEU A 121 14.84 9.62 -9.67
N THR A 122 16.09 9.40 -10.07
CA THR A 122 17.22 10.27 -9.77
C THR A 122 17.72 10.86 -11.07
N LEU A 123 17.87 12.19 -11.09
CA LEU A 123 18.45 12.93 -12.22
C LEU A 123 19.97 12.93 -12.06
N ARG A 124 20.70 12.51 -13.09
CA ARG A 124 22.17 12.61 -13.12
C ARG A 124 22.56 13.76 -14.03
N LEU A 125 23.36 14.67 -13.50
CA LEU A 125 23.86 15.82 -14.23
C LEU A 125 25.12 15.43 -15.02
N ARG A 126 25.40 16.14 -16.12
CA ARG A 126 26.61 15.94 -16.95
C ARG A 126 27.92 16.13 -16.18
N THR A 127 27.89 16.84 -15.06
CA THR A 127 29.00 16.94 -14.11
C THR A 127 29.31 15.61 -13.39
N GLY A 128 28.58 14.54 -13.70
CA GLY A 128 28.71 13.20 -13.11
C GLY A 128 28.05 13.06 -11.74
N ARG A 129 27.61 14.18 -11.15
CA ARG A 129 26.92 14.20 -9.85
C ARG A 129 25.44 13.88 -10.01
N ALA A 130 24.90 13.14 -9.04
CA ALA A 130 23.45 13.02 -8.90
C ALA A 130 22.89 14.34 -8.37
N PHE A 131 21.70 14.73 -8.84
CA PHE A 131 20.96 15.83 -8.25
C PHE A 131 20.63 15.50 -6.79
N ASP A 132 20.80 16.47 -5.89
CA ASP A 132 20.67 16.26 -4.43
C ASP A 132 19.26 15.80 -4.02
N TYR A 133 18.25 16.04 -4.86
CA TYR A 133 16.88 15.58 -4.66
C TYR A 133 16.55 14.40 -5.57
N GLY A 134 16.07 13.31 -4.97
CA GLY A 134 15.41 12.23 -5.69
C GLY A 134 13.91 12.50 -5.80
N LEU A 135 13.32 12.21 -6.96
CA LEU A 135 11.92 12.47 -7.25
C LEU A 135 11.10 11.20 -7.06
N GLU A 136 10.26 11.12 -6.03
CA GLU A 136 9.23 10.08 -5.95
C GLU A 136 8.08 10.45 -6.91
N VAL A 137 7.82 9.58 -7.89
CA VAL A 137 6.80 9.79 -8.92
C VAL A 137 5.93 8.54 -8.99
N GLN A 138 4.65 8.69 -8.64
CA GLN A 138 3.70 7.57 -8.65
C GLN A 138 3.53 6.97 -10.05
N ALA A 139 3.29 7.82 -11.05
CA ALA A 139 3.16 7.45 -12.46
C ALA A 139 4.33 8.06 -13.25
N PRO A 140 5.46 7.35 -13.42
CA PRO A 140 6.63 7.92 -14.08
C PRO A 140 6.52 8.00 -15.60
N MET A 141 5.59 7.26 -16.24
CA MET A 141 5.52 7.20 -17.71
C MET A 141 5.16 8.55 -18.36
N PRO A 142 4.12 9.29 -17.92
CA PRO A 142 3.78 10.57 -18.53
C PRO A 142 4.91 11.61 -18.43
N LEU A 143 5.66 11.59 -17.32
CA LEU A 143 6.82 12.46 -17.14
C LEU A 143 7.95 12.08 -18.09
N LEU A 144 8.25 10.79 -18.24
CA LEU A 144 9.30 10.32 -19.16
C LEU A 144 8.92 10.51 -20.63
N GLU A 145 7.63 10.42 -20.98
CA GLU A 145 7.12 10.71 -22.32
C GLU A 145 7.26 12.20 -22.66
N ALA A 146 6.92 13.08 -21.72
CA ALA A 146 7.13 14.53 -21.85
C ALA A 146 8.61 14.89 -22.10
N MET A 147 9.56 14.11 -21.58
CA MET A 147 11.00 14.35 -21.74
C MET A 147 11.58 13.81 -23.07
N GLY A 148 10.78 13.15 -23.90
CA GLY A 148 11.19 12.69 -25.23
C GLY A 148 12.39 11.74 -25.22
N THR A 149 13.49 12.14 -25.87
CA THR A 149 14.70 11.32 -26.04
C THR A 149 15.47 11.10 -24.74
N LEU A 150 15.36 12.00 -23.77
CA LEU A 150 16.00 11.86 -22.44
C LEU A 150 15.27 10.85 -21.53
N GLY A 151 14.07 10.42 -21.94
CA GLY A 151 13.25 9.42 -21.26
C GLY A 151 13.64 7.96 -21.55
N GLU A 152 14.92 7.65 -21.80
CA GLU A 152 15.37 6.27 -22.13
C GLU A 152 14.98 5.24 -21.05
N ALA A 153 14.88 5.69 -19.79
CA ALA A 153 14.41 4.89 -18.66
C ALA A 153 12.96 4.37 -18.80
N ARG A 154 12.19 4.80 -19.81
CA ARG A 154 10.83 4.29 -20.11
C ARG A 154 10.75 2.77 -20.30
N ASN A 155 11.85 2.19 -20.77
CA ASN A 155 11.96 0.76 -21.03
C ASN A 155 12.50 -0.02 -19.83
N ASP A 156 12.92 0.67 -18.76
CA ASP A 156 13.41 0.02 -17.55
C ASP A 156 12.27 -0.75 -16.87
N PRO A 157 12.51 -2.03 -16.47
CA PRO A 157 11.55 -2.84 -15.75
C PRO A 157 10.91 -2.15 -14.54
N ARG A 158 11.68 -1.30 -13.84
CA ARG A 158 11.27 -0.61 -12.60
C ARG A 158 10.24 0.48 -12.89
N VAL A 159 10.41 1.19 -14.01
CA VAL A 159 9.45 2.21 -14.48
C VAL A 159 8.16 1.55 -14.94
N ARG A 160 8.23 0.40 -15.62
CA ARG A 160 7.06 -0.38 -16.02
C ARG A 160 6.30 -0.95 -14.81
N TYR A 161 7.00 -1.43 -13.79
CA TYR A 161 6.42 -1.84 -12.52
C TYR A 161 5.70 -0.67 -11.82
N ALA A 162 6.35 0.50 -11.74
CA ALA A 162 5.77 1.70 -11.16
C ALA A 162 4.49 2.13 -11.90
N GLN A 163 4.52 2.15 -13.23
CA GLN A 163 3.37 2.47 -14.08
C GLN A 163 2.20 1.49 -13.86
N ALA A 164 2.48 0.17 -13.87
CA ALA A 164 1.46 -0.84 -13.61
C ALA A 164 0.86 -0.71 -12.19
N ARG A 165 1.66 -0.25 -11.22
CA ARG A 165 1.20 0.03 -9.85
C ARG A 165 0.30 1.27 -9.79
N SER A 166 0.60 2.34 -10.54
CA SER A 166 -0.16 3.59 -10.50
C SER A 166 -1.51 3.52 -11.23
N GLU A 167 -1.61 2.76 -12.32
CA GLU A 167 -2.83 2.67 -13.13
C GLU A 167 -4.07 2.23 -12.34
N LYS A 168 -3.87 1.51 -11.23
CA LYS A 168 -4.96 1.00 -10.39
C LYS A 168 -5.14 1.71 -9.05
N TRP A 169 -4.33 2.72 -8.72
CA TRP A 169 -4.36 3.38 -7.42
C TRP A 169 -5.65 4.21 -7.17
N ARG A 170 -6.53 4.37 -8.17
CA ARG A 170 -7.88 4.94 -8.00
C ARG A 170 -8.86 3.91 -7.40
N ARG A 171 -8.61 3.47 -6.18
CA ARG A 171 -9.53 2.58 -5.46
C ARG A 171 -10.55 3.42 -4.69
N ARG A 172 -11.84 3.23 -4.99
CA ARG A 172 -12.94 3.97 -4.34
C ARG A 172 -12.98 3.62 -2.85
N TRP A 173 -13.31 4.60 -2.01
CA TRP A 173 -13.41 4.39 -0.56
C TRP A 173 -14.43 3.30 -0.19
N TYR A 174 -15.50 3.17 -0.98
CA TYR A 174 -16.51 2.11 -0.82
C TYR A 174 -15.92 0.70 -0.91
N ASP A 175 -14.92 0.46 -1.78
CA ASP A 175 -14.26 -0.85 -1.87
C ASP A 175 -13.50 -1.19 -0.58
N GLN A 176 -12.95 -0.17 0.08
CA GLN A 176 -12.22 -0.34 1.35
C GLN A 176 -13.20 -0.60 2.49
N ALA A 177 -14.31 0.16 2.56
CA ALA A 177 -15.37 -0.04 3.53
C ALA A 177 -16.04 -1.43 3.38
N LEU A 178 -16.26 -1.88 2.14
CA LEU A 178 -16.81 -3.20 1.88
C LEU A 178 -15.84 -4.30 2.32
N LYS A 179 -14.57 -4.20 1.91
CA LYS A 179 -13.57 -5.22 2.18
C LYS A 179 -13.24 -5.34 3.67
N TYR A 180 -13.03 -4.21 4.35
CA TYR A 180 -12.53 -4.19 5.72
C TYR A 180 -13.62 -3.93 6.77
N GLY A 181 -14.78 -3.41 6.38
CA GLY A 181 -15.93 -3.22 7.27
C GLY A 181 -16.97 -4.33 7.10
N LEU A 182 -17.56 -4.43 5.91
CA LEU A 182 -18.71 -5.33 5.69
C LEU A 182 -18.34 -6.80 5.82
N VAL A 183 -17.28 -7.27 5.14
CA VAL A 183 -16.91 -8.69 5.16
C VAL A 183 -16.61 -9.20 6.58
N PRO A 184 -15.73 -8.55 7.36
CA PRO A 184 -15.54 -8.93 8.76
C PRO A 184 -16.81 -8.75 9.59
N GLY A 185 -17.61 -7.71 9.31
CA GLY A 185 -18.87 -7.41 9.98
C GLY A 185 -19.89 -8.54 9.85
N VAL A 186 -20.08 -9.07 8.64
CA VAL A 186 -20.99 -10.19 8.38
C VAL A 186 -20.55 -11.45 9.12
N LEU A 187 -19.26 -11.78 9.05
CA LEU A 187 -18.71 -12.97 9.72
C LEU A 187 -18.81 -12.87 11.24
N ALA A 188 -18.39 -11.73 11.80
CA ALA A 188 -18.55 -11.45 13.22
C ALA A 188 -20.02 -11.45 13.64
N GLY A 189 -20.93 -10.94 12.79
CA GLY A 189 -22.36 -10.93 13.03
C GLY A 189 -22.96 -12.33 13.16
N ILE A 190 -22.50 -13.31 12.38
CA ILE A 190 -22.91 -14.71 12.51
C ILE A 190 -22.51 -15.27 13.88
N PHE A 191 -21.24 -15.11 14.26
CA PHE A 191 -20.75 -15.57 15.57
C PHE A 191 -21.42 -14.85 16.73
N PHE A 192 -21.58 -13.54 16.62
CA PHE A 192 -22.23 -12.72 17.63
C PHE A 192 -23.69 -13.12 17.80
N ARG A 193 -24.42 -13.33 16.70
CA ARG A 193 -25.79 -13.84 16.76
C ARG A 193 -25.85 -15.19 17.45
N ALA A 194 -24.98 -16.13 17.12
CA ALA A 194 -24.93 -17.42 17.81
C ALA A 194 -24.70 -17.24 19.32
N HIS A 195 -23.76 -16.39 19.71
CA HIS A 195 -23.51 -16.06 21.12
C HIS A 195 -24.74 -15.45 21.82
N GLN A 196 -25.45 -14.53 21.17
CA GLN A 196 -26.66 -13.92 21.72
C GLN A 196 -27.77 -14.95 21.99
N TYR A 197 -28.01 -15.86 21.04
CA TYR A 197 -29.02 -16.91 21.21
C TYR A 197 -28.66 -17.91 22.31
N ILE A 198 -27.38 -18.29 22.43
CA ILE A 198 -26.93 -19.25 23.43
C ILE A 198 -26.94 -18.65 24.84
N SER A 199 -26.43 -17.43 25.00
CA SER A 199 -26.23 -16.82 26.32
C SER A 199 -27.47 -16.09 26.84
N PHE A 200 -28.26 -15.47 25.95
CA PHE A 200 -29.33 -14.55 26.32
C PHE A 200 -30.70 -14.92 25.72
N GLY A 201 -30.80 -16.04 24.99
CA GLY A 201 -32.07 -16.57 24.48
C GLY A 201 -32.69 -15.81 23.31
N GLY A 202 -32.00 -14.80 22.76
CA GLY A 202 -32.51 -14.01 21.64
C GLY A 202 -31.51 -12.99 21.13
N PRO A 203 -31.73 -12.39 19.93
CA PRO A 203 -30.76 -11.52 19.26
C PRO A 203 -30.50 -10.21 19.99
N PHE A 204 -31.42 -9.77 20.84
CA PHE A 204 -31.33 -8.53 21.63
C PHE A 204 -31.41 -8.79 23.14
N GLY A 205 -31.20 -10.04 23.57
CA GLY A 205 -31.33 -10.40 24.99
C GLY A 205 -30.35 -9.62 25.86
N GLU A 206 -29.09 -9.49 25.43
CA GLU A 206 -28.09 -8.69 26.14
C GLU A 206 -28.46 -7.19 26.16
N LEU A 207 -29.01 -6.68 25.05
CA LEU A 207 -29.42 -5.27 24.96
C LEU A 207 -30.52 -4.94 25.96
N GLN A 208 -31.48 -5.86 26.15
CA GLN A 208 -32.59 -5.69 27.08
C GLN A 208 -32.15 -5.83 28.55
N MET A 209 -31.19 -6.71 28.84
CA MET A 209 -30.72 -6.97 30.21
C MET A 209 -29.66 -5.98 30.69
N TYR A 210 -28.70 -5.61 29.84
CA TYR A 210 -27.49 -4.86 30.20
C TYR A 210 -27.33 -3.55 29.43
N GLY A 211 -28.23 -3.24 28.49
CA GLY A 211 -28.25 -2.00 27.75
C GLY A 211 -27.29 -1.96 26.55
N TRP A 212 -27.25 -0.80 25.89
CA TRP A 212 -26.54 -0.61 24.62
C TRP A 212 -25.02 -0.76 24.74
N THR A 213 -24.44 -0.34 25.86
CA THR A 213 -22.99 -0.37 26.06
C THR A 213 -22.45 -1.80 26.10
N ALA A 214 -23.12 -2.69 26.83
CA ALA A 214 -22.77 -4.11 26.89
C ALA A 214 -22.89 -4.76 25.50
N TYR A 215 -24.03 -4.56 24.84
CA TYR A 215 -24.30 -5.12 23.51
C TYR A 215 -23.24 -4.72 22.46
N VAL A 216 -22.91 -3.42 22.38
CA VAL A 216 -21.89 -2.93 21.44
C VAL A 216 -20.49 -3.43 21.82
N THR A 217 -20.18 -3.50 23.11
CA THR A 217 -18.88 -4.01 23.58
C THR A 217 -18.71 -5.49 23.26
N SER A 218 -19.74 -6.29 23.45
CA SER A 218 -19.75 -7.73 23.12
C SER A 218 -19.66 -7.94 21.61
N PHE A 219 -20.35 -7.11 20.82
CA PHE A 219 -20.18 -7.12 19.37
C PHE A 219 -18.74 -6.75 18.97
N ALA A 220 -18.17 -5.68 19.53
CA ALA A 220 -16.80 -5.26 19.25
C ALA A 220 -15.76 -6.32 19.63
N ARG A 221 -15.94 -7.00 20.77
CA ARG A 221 -15.09 -8.12 21.22
C ARG A 221 -15.15 -9.31 20.26
N THR A 222 -16.30 -9.55 19.64
CA THR A 222 -16.48 -10.61 18.63
C THR A 222 -15.94 -10.19 17.26
N TRP A 223 -16.10 -8.91 16.92
CA TRP A 223 -15.72 -8.35 15.62
C TRP A 223 -14.22 -8.12 15.48
N LEU A 224 -13.57 -7.58 16.51
CA LEU A 224 -12.16 -7.18 16.47
C LEU A 224 -11.21 -8.34 16.09
N PRO A 225 -11.30 -9.56 16.69
CA PRO A 225 -10.45 -10.68 16.29
C PRO A 225 -10.64 -11.08 14.83
N VAL A 226 -11.90 -11.15 14.36
CA VAL A 226 -12.24 -11.50 12.98
C VAL A 226 -11.68 -10.46 12.01
N PHE A 227 -11.87 -9.18 12.33
CA PHE A 227 -11.31 -8.07 11.56
C PHE A 227 -9.79 -8.16 11.47
N LEU A 228 -9.09 -8.32 12.58
CA LEU A 228 -7.62 -8.37 12.62
C LEU A 228 -7.07 -9.57 11.85
N ALA A 229 -7.69 -10.75 11.97
CA ALA A 229 -7.29 -11.93 11.22
C ALA A 229 -7.43 -11.71 9.70
N LEU A 230 -8.56 -11.15 9.26
CA LEU A 230 -8.82 -10.85 7.85
C LEU A 230 -7.91 -9.74 7.31
N LEU A 231 -7.60 -8.75 8.14
CA LEU A 231 -6.64 -7.69 7.82
C LEU A 231 -5.25 -8.27 7.56
N LEU A 232 -4.74 -9.11 8.47
CA LEU A 232 -3.44 -9.77 8.33
C LEU A 232 -3.41 -10.69 7.11
N PHE A 233 -4.44 -11.51 6.93
CA PHE A 233 -4.56 -12.37 5.75
C PHE A 233 -4.57 -11.56 4.44
N GLY A 234 -5.31 -10.45 4.42
CA GLY A 234 -5.36 -9.54 3.30
C GLY A 234 -4.03 -8.84 3.02
N CYS A 235 -3.30 -8.42 4.07
CA CYS A 235 -1.97 -7.82 3.97
C CYS A 235 -0.94 -8.84 3.47
N PHE A 236 -0.98 -10.06 3.97
CA PHE A 236 -0.09 -11.14 3.54
C PHE A 236 -0.20 -11.41 2.03
N TRP A 237 -1.41 -11.69 1.55
CA TRP A 237 -1.62 -11.94 0.13
C TRP A 237 -1.30 -10.73 -0.73
N ARG A 238 -1.53 -9.52 -0.20
CA ARG A 238 -1.15 -8.29 -0.89
C ARG A 238 0.37 -8.16 -1.00
N ALA A 239 1.12 -8.42 0.07
CA ALA A 239 2.58 -8.39 0.07
C ALA A 239 3.15 -9.45 -0.86
N PHE A 240 2.60 -10.67 -0.84
CA PHE A 240 2.97 -11.75 -1.74
C PHE A 240 2.72 -11.38 -3.21
N ALA A 241 1.55 -10.81 -3.51
CA ALA A 241 1.23 -10.32 -4.86
C ALA A 241 2.18 -9.22 -5.33
N GLU A 242 2.53 -8.25 -4.47
CA GLU A 242 3.51 -7.20 -4.79
C GLU A 242 4.92 -7.80 -5.03
N ALA A 243 5.35 -8.77 -4.22
CA ALA A 243 6.62 -9.47 -4.41
C ALA A 243 6.67 -10.23 -5.75
N LEU A 244 5.60 -10.95 -6.10
CA LEU A 244 5.47 -11.61 -7.40
C LEU A 244 5.49 -10.61 -8.56
N CYS A 245 4.78 -9.47 -8.45
CA CYS A 245 4.80 -8.43 -9.48
C CYS A 245 6.18 -7.81 -9.65
N PHE A 246 6.90 -7.57 -8.55
CA PHE A 246 8.26 -7.05 -8.57
C PHE A 246 9.24 -8.04 -9.21
N GLY A 247 9.16 -9.32 -8.83
CA GLY A 247 9.96 -10.39 -9.44
C GLY A 247 9.65 -10.58 -10.93
N ALA A 248 8.36 -10.55 -11.32
CA ALA A 248 7.96 -10.64 -12.71
C ALA A 248 8.45 -9.45 -13.55
N ALA A 249 8.47 -8.24 -12.99
CA ALA A 249 9.05 -7.08 -13.67
C ALA A 249 10.53 -7.31 -13.97
N TRP A 250 11.30 -7.84 -13.01
CA TRP A 250 12.72 -8.19 -13.22
C TRP A 250 12.93 -9.27 -14.28
N LEU A 251 12.10 -10.32 -14.31
CA LEU A 251 12.22 -11.44 -15.25
C LEU A 251 11.73 -11.09 -16.67
N GLY A 252 10.83 -10.12 -16.81
CA GLY A 252 10.30 -9.74 -18.11
C GLY A 252 9.32 -8.56 -18.04
N PRO A 253 9.68 -7.37 -18.57
CA PRO A 253 8.83 -6.18 -18.54
C PRO A 253 7.45 -6.36 -19.20
N ARG A 254 7.34 -7.28 -20.16
CA ARG A 254 6.08 -7.61 -20.86
C ARG A 254 5.06 -8.31 -19.96
N TRP A 255 5.52 -9.02 -18.93
CA TRP A 255 4.67 -9.84 -18.06
C TRP A 255 4.12 -9.04 -16.86
N ALA A 256 4.76 -7.93 -16.49
CA ALA A 256 4.43 -7.15 -15.29
C ALA A 256 2.94 -6.77 -15.21
N ARG A 257 2.33 -6.38 -16.34
CA ARG A 257 0.91 -6.04 -16.41
C ARG A 257 -0.01 -7.25 -16.21
N ASN A 258 0.27 -8.36 -16.90
CA ASN A 258 -0.56 -9.56 -16.84
C ASN A 258 -0.46 -10.24 -15.47
N VAL A 259 0.75 -10.34 -14.91
CA VAL A 259 0.97 -10.84 -13.55
C VAL A 259 0.26 -9.97 -12.52
N ARG A 260 0.24 -8.65 -12.71
CA ARG A 260 -0.52 -7.75 -11.83
C ARG A 260 -2.02 -8.03 -11.85
N ILE A 261 -2.61 -8.17 -13.04
CA ILE A 261 -4.03 -8.48 -13.20
C ILE A 261 -4.35 -9.83 -12.54
N GLY A 262 -3.53 -10.86 -12.82
CA GLY A 262 -3.68 -12.19 -12.25
C GLY A 262 -3.58 -12.18 -10.72
N ALA A 263 -2.52 -11.60 -10.16
CA ALA A 263 -2.31 -11.53 -8.72
C ALA A 263 -3.45 -10.80 -8.00
N GLU A 264 -4.03 -9.78 -8.62
CA GLU A 264 -5.18 -9.06 -8.06
C GLU A 264 -6.47 -9.87 -8.10
N TRP A 265 -6.71 -10.60 -9.19
CA TRP A 265 -7.82 -11.55 -9.27
C TRP A 265 -7.66 -12.66 -8.22
N THR A 266 -6.45 -13.20 -8.05
CA THR A 266 -6.14 -14.19 -7.01
C THR A 266 -6.39 -13.62 -5.62
N CYS A 267 -5.91 -12.41 -5.30
CA CYS A 267 -6.21 -11.78 -4.01
C CYS A 267 -7.72 -11.56 -3.78
N ARG A 268 -8.48 -11.20 -4.82
CA ARG A 268 -9.93 -11.03 -4.73
C ARG A 268 -10.64 -12.38 -4.54
N ALA A 269 -10.25 -13.40 -5.28
CA ALA A 269 -10.80 -14.75 -5.16
C ALA A 269 -10.52 -15.33 -3.78
N LEU A 270 -9.29 -15.20 -3.27
CA LEU A 270 -8.93 -15.65 -1.93
C LEU A 270 -9.72 -14.90 -0.84
N TYR A 271 -9.94 -13.59 -1.00
CA TYR A 271 -10.66 -12.82 0.01
C TYR A 271 -12.18 -13.00 -0.03
N TYR A 272 -12.78 -13.05 -1.22
CA TYR A 272 -14.24 -13.06 -1.38
C TYR A 272 -14.83 -14.45 -1.62
N VAL A 273 -14.06 -15.42 -2.11
CA VAL A 273 -14.54 -16.77 -2.44
C VAL A 273 -14.00 -17.80 -1.46
N ALA A 274 -12.69 -17.82 -1.22
CA ALA A 274 -12.11 -18.83 -0.34
C ALA A 274 -12.61 -18.72 1.11
N LEU A 275 -12.86 -17.49 1.59
CA LEU A 275 -13.40 -17.26 2.93
C LEU A 275 -14.82 -17.82 3.13
N PRO A 276 -15.83 -17.46 2.30
CA PRO A 276 -17.15 -18.05 2.41
C PRO A 276 -17.15 -19.57 2.22
N VAL A 277 -16.36 -20.08 1.27
CA VAL A 277 -16.26 -21.54 1.03
C VAL A 277 -15.67 -22.25 2.23
N PHE A 278 -14.58 -21.73 2.81
CA PHE A 278 -13.96 -22.32 4.01
C PHE A 278 -14.93 -22.34 5.20
N LEU A 279 -15.68 -21.25 5.40
CA LEU A 279 -16.72 -21.19 6.42
C LEU A 279 -17.86 -22.18 6.14
N ALA A 280 -18.34 -22.27 4.91
CA ALA A 280 -19.38 -23.22 4.53
C ALA A 280 -18.93 -24.67 4.78
N VAL A 281 -17.71 -25.04 4.38
CA VAL A 281 -17.14 -26.37 4.62
C VAL A 281 -17.06 -26.67 6.12
N ARG A 282 -16.63 -25.71 6.94
CA ARG A 282 -16.46 -25.93 8.38
C ARG A 282 -17.77 -25.89 9.19
N LEU A 283 -18.83 -25.33 8.63
CA LEU A 283 -20.16 -25.30 9.25
C LEU A 283 -21.05 -26.47 8.78
N LEU A 284 -20.80 -27.01 7.58
CA LEU A 284 -21.58 -28.10 6.99
C LEU A 284 -20.92 -29.48 7.09
N GLY A 285 -19.62 -29.54 7.35
CA GLY A 285 -18.85 -30.75 7.62
C GLY A 285 -18.45 -30.85 9.07
#